data_AF-A0A951AFG3-F1
#
_entry.id   AF-A0A951AFG3-F1
#
_cell.length_a   1.000
_cell.length_b   1.000
_cell.length_c   1.000
_cell.angle_alpha   90.00
_cell.angle_beta   90.00
_cell.angle_gamma   90.00
#
_symmetry.space_group_name_H-M   'P 1'
#
loop_
_entity.id
_entity.type
_entity.pdbx_description
1 polymer ?
#
loop_
_entity_poly.entity_id
_entity_poly.type
_entity_poly.pdbx_seq_one_letter_code
_entity_poly.pdbx_strand_id
1 'polypeptide(L)'
;MKSLALLHASQVITLSGPKRPRIGEELSELGIIRDGGILIRDGKIDSVGVSNEIEKQSKGAEIVDLGGRVALPGFVDAHTHLVFGGNRLDDFERRARGETYEQIAKAGGGIWSTVGKTRAASEDELLATAKKYVGWFLKYGTTT
;
A
#
# COMPACT_ATOMS: atom_id res chain seq x y z
N MET A 1 27.39 0.01 -7.91
CA MET A 1 25.95 0.05 -8.22
C MET A 1 25.32 -1.17 -7.58
N LYS A 2 24.25 -0.99 -6.81
CA LYS A 2 23.60 -2.13 -6.13
C LYS A 2 22.61 -2.75 -7.12
N SER A 3 22.90 -3.97 -7.56
CA SER A 3 21.99 -4.75 -8.41
C SER A 3 21.41 -5.89 -7.58
N LEU A 4 20.11 -6.14 -7.74
CA LEU A 4 19.35 -7.16 -7.03
C LEU A 4 18.52 -7.95 -8.04
N ALA A 5 18.61 -9.27 -7.99
CA ALA A 5 17.80 -10.18 -8.78
C ALA A 5 16.87 -10.97 -7.84
N LEU A 6 15.57 -10.82 -8.05
CA LEU A 6 14.55 -11.64 -7.41
C LEU A 6 14.21 -12.77 -8.37
N LEU A 7 14.41 -14.03 -7.97
CA LEU A 7 14.22 -15.19 -8.85
C LEU A 7 13.20 -16.18 -8.25
N HIS A 8 12.68 -17.07 -9.09
CA HIS A 8 11.82 -18.19 -8.70
C HIS A 8 10.54 -17.76 -7.97
N ALA A 9 9.94 -16.64 -8.37
CA ALA A 9 8.56 -16.36 -7.99
C ALA A 9 7.66 -17.37 -8.70
N SER A 10 6.68 -17.97 -8.01
CA SER A 10 5.68 -18.79 -8.71
C SER A 10 4.94 -17.98 -9.76
N GLN A 11 4.67 -16.71 -9.45
CA GLN A 11 4.12 -15.72 -10.34
C GLN A 11 4.73 -14.35 -10.07
N VAL A 12 5.13 -13.63 -11.13
CA VAL A 12 5.27 -12.18 -11.10
C VAL A 12 4.04 -11.58 -11.78
N ILE A 13 3.26 -10.83 -11.02
CA ILE A 13 2.12 -10.06 -11.51
C ILE A 13 2.66 -8.68 -11.89
N THR A 14 2.70 -8.36 -13.18
CA THR A 14 3.30 -7.09 -13.62
C THR A 14 2.32 -5.93 -13.58
N LEU A 15 1.02 -6.22 -13.72
CA LEU A 15 -0.02 -5.23 -14.02
C LEU A 15 0.32 -4.34 -15.23
N SER A 16 1.24 -4.78 -16.11
CA SER A 16 1.68 -4.04 -17.28
C SER A 16 0.52 -3.80 -18.24
N GLY A 17 0.24 -2.54 -18.53
CA GLY A 17 -0.93 -2.11 -19.29
C GLY A 17 -0.69 -0.80 -20.02
N PRO A 18 -1.73 -0.20 -20.61
CA PRO A 18 -1.61 1.05 -21.32
C PRO A 18 -1.15 2.19 -20.40
N LYS A 19 -0.58 3.27 -20.96
CA LYS A 19 -0.23 4.50 -20.22
C LYS A 19 -1.47 5.35 -19.86
N ARG A 20 -2.53 4.70 -19.39
CA ARG A 20 -3.81 5.26 -18.94
C ARG A 20 -4.46 4.28 -17.95
N PRO A 21 -5.47 4.71 -17.17
CA PRO A 21 -6.27 3.78 -16.38
C PRO A 21 -6.87 2.67 -17.26
N ARG A 22 -6.89 1.46 -16.70
CA ARG A 22 -7.61 0.31 -17.28
C ARG A 22 -9.10 0.48 -17.07
N ILE A 23 -9.90 0.04 -18.03
CA ILE A 23 -11.36 0.11 -17.98
C ILE A 23 -11.99 -1.21 -18.48
N GLY A 24 -13.19 -1.52 -17.99
CA GLY A 24 -13.94 -2.71 -18.41
C GLY A 24 -13.13 -4.01 -18.23
N GLU A 25 -13.12 -4.86 -19.25
CA GLU A 25 -12.42 -6.15 -19.24
C GLU A 25 -10.90 -6.02 -19.01
N GLU A 26 -10.29 -4.86 -19.30
CA GLU A 26 -8.86 -4.63 -19.05
C GLU A 26 -8.49 -4.74 -17.57
N LEU A 27 -9.46 -4.60 -16.64
CA LEU A 27 -9.26 -4.75 -15.20
C LEU A 27 -8.91 -6.19 -14.79
N SER A 28 -9.28 -7.18 -15.61
CA SER A 28 -8.99 -8.60 -15.38
C SER A 28 -7.59 -9.03 -15.87
N GLU A 29 -6.90 -8.16 -16.61
CA GLU A 29 -5.65 -8.46 -17.29
C GLU A 29 -4.44 -8.26 -16.36
N LEU A 30 -4.10 -9.30 -15.59
CA LEU A 30 -3.07 -9.24 -14.53
C LEU A 30 -1.61 -9.19 -15.03
N GLY A 31 -1.34 -9.59 -16.28
CA GLY A 31 0.03 -9.64 -16.83
C GLY A 31 0.95 -10.59 -16.05
N ILE A 32 0.51 -11.84 -15.90
CA ILE A 32 1.17 -12.89 -15.10
C ILE A 32 2.34 -13.51 -15.86
N ILE A 33 3.51 -13.56 -15.22
CA ILE A 33 4.66 -14.35 -15.65
C ILE A 33 4.87 -15.48 -14.65
N ARG A 34 4.79 -16.74 -15.11
CA ARG A 34 5.03 -17.93 -14.26
C ARG A 34 6.52 -18.23 -14.18
N ASP A 35 6.98 -18.71 -13.03
CA ASP A 35 8.42 -18.85 -12.72
C ASP A 35 9.15 -17.56 -13.09
N GLY A 36 8.70 -16.45 -12.49
CA GLY A 36 9.13 -15.11 -12.88
C GLY A 36 10.30 -14.61 -12.05
N GLY A 37 11.11 -13.76 -12.68
CA GLY A 37 12.18 -13.00 -12.04
C GLY A 37 12.08 -11.50 -12.31
N ILE A 38 12.75 -10.72 -11.45
CA ILE A 38 12.82 -9.26 -11.51
C ILE A 38 14.28 -8.85 -11.31
N LEU A 39 14.85 -8.10 -12.25
CA LEU A 39 16.16 -7.47 -12.10
C LEU A 39 15.98 -6.00 -11.72
N ILE A 40 16.66 -5.59 -10.66
CA ILE A 40 16.64 -4.22 -10.13
C ILE A 40 18.05 -3.66 -10.20
N ARG A 41 18.19 -2.47 -10.78
CA ARG A 41 19.45 -1.71 -10.82
C ARG A 41 19.20 -0.29 -10.33
N ASP A 42 20.02 0.15 -9.38
CA ASP A 42 19.97 1.52 -8.83
C ASP A 42 18.55 1.94 -8.39
N GLY A 43 17.86 1.01 -7.71
CA GLY A 43 16.52 1.22 -7.15
C GLY A 43 15.39 1.22 -8.17
N LYS A 44 15.64 0.86 -9.43
CA LYS A 44 14.64 0.78 -10.49
C LYS A 44 14.57 -0.63 -11.06
N ILE A 45 13.37 -1.03 -11.48
CA ILE A 45 13.19 -2.27 -12.26
C ILE A 45 13.87 -2.07 -13.61
N ASP A 46 14.88 -2.90 -13.88
CA ASP A 46 15.65 -2.95 -15.13
C ASP A 46 14.95 -3.88 -16.14
N SER A 47 14.60 -5.09 -15.69
CA SER A 47 13.87 -6.07 -16.50
C SER A 47 13.01 -7.00 -15.64
N VAL A 48 11.97 -7.56 -16.28
CA VAL A 48 11.07 -8.56 -15.69
C VAL A 48 10.82 -9.63 -16.76
N GLY A 49 10.87 -10.90 -16.36
CA GLY A 49 10.79 -12.02 -17.31
C GLY A 49 10.74 -13.36 -16.58
N VAL A 50 10.98 -14.45 -17.30
CA VAL A 50 11.13 -15.78 -16.68
C VAL A 50 12.43 -15.81 -15.89
N SER A 51 12.46 -16.48 -14.72
CA SER A 51 13.60 -16.55 -13.80
C SER A 51 14.92 -16.84 -14.50
N ASN A 52 14.95 -17.86 -15.37
CA ASN A 52 16.15 -18.26 -16.11
C ASN A 52 16.68 -17.19 -17.07
N GLU A 53 15.81 -16.33 -17.61
CA GLU A 53 16.22 -15.23 -18.49
C GLU A 53 16.80 -14.06 -17.69
N ILE A 54 16.21 -13.79 -16.53
CA ILE A 54 16.68 -12.78 -15.59
C ILE A 54 18.01 -13.18 -14.98
N GLU A 55 18.16 -14.44 -14.58
CA GLU A 55 19.40 -14.97 -14.00
C GLU A 55 20.61 -14.76 -14.94
N LYS A 56 20.45 -15.01 -16.24
CA LYS A 56 21.49 -14.75 -17.25
C LYS A 56 21.95 -13.28 -17.30
N GLN A 57 21.05 -12.35 -16.96
CA GLN A 57 21.31 -10.90 -16.93
C GLN A 57 21.81 -10.40 -15.56
N SER A 58 21.78 -11.26 -14.55
CA SER A 58 22.01 -10.93 -13.14
C SER A 58 23.48 -11.01 -12.71
N LYS A 59 24.44 -11.02 -13.66
CA LYS A 59 25.87 -11.12 -13.33
C LYS A 59 26.28 -9.98 -12.40
N GLY A 60 26.75 -10.32 -11.20
CA GLY A 60 27.18 -9.37 -10.18
C GLY A 60 26.04 -8.74 -9.36
N ALA A 61 24.79 -9.18 -9.55
CA ALA A 61 23.67 -8.82 -8.69
C ALA A 61 23.64 -9.71 -7.43
N GLU A 62 23.14 -9.16 -6.33
CA GLU A 62 22.67 -9.93 -5.19
C GLU A 62 21.47 -10.76 -5.63
N ILE A 63 21.44 -12.07 -5.36
CA ILE A 63 20.34 -12.95 -5.74
C ILE A 63 19.49 -13.24 -4.51
N VAL A 64 18.17 -13.08 -4.65
CA VAL A 64 17.16 -13.47 -3.67
C VAL A 64 16.20 -14.45 -4.34
N ASP A 65 16.19 -15.68 -3.84
CA ASP A 65 15.21 -16.70 -4.21
C ASP A 65 13.90 -16.43 -3.47
N LEU A 66 12.81 -16.26 -4.22
CA LEU A 66 11.47 -16.00 -3.68
C LEU A 66 10.75 -17.28 -3.22
N GLY A 67 11.31 -18.45 -3.49
CA GLY A 67 10.84 -19.75 -3.01
C GLY A 67 9.40 -20.05 -3.43
N GLY A 68 9.02 -19.72 -4.66
CA GLY A 68 7.67 -19.96 -5.18
C GLY A 68 6.60 -19.01 -4.63
N ARG A 69 6.97 -17.88 -4.01
CA ARG A 69 5.99 -16.84 -3.64
C ARG A 69 5.52 -16.04 -4.86
N VAL A 70 4.41 -15.33 -4.70
CA VAL A 70 3.93 -14.36 -5.69
C VAL A 70 4.60 -13.03 -5.44
N ALA A 71 5.09 -12.39 -6.51
CA ALA A 71 5.55 -11.01 -6.51
C ALA A 71 4.54 -10.13 -7.26
N LEU A 72 4.24 -8.97 -6.69
CA LEU A 72 3.33 -7.98 -7.23
C LEU A 72 3.85 -6.57 -6.94
N PRO A 73 3.39 -5.52 -7.64
CA PRO A 73 3.73 -4.15 -7.31
C PRO A 73 3.20 -3.81 -5.91
N GLY A 74 3.86 -2.88 -5.23
CA GLY A 74 3.32 -2.31 -3.99
C GLY A 74 1.96 -1.65 -4.24
N PHE A 75 1.08 -1.73 -3.26
CA PHE A 75 -0.27 -1.15 -3.36
C PHE A 75 -0.22 0.38 -3.32
N VAL A 76 -1.23 0.98 -3.94
CA VAL A 76 -1.46 2.42 -3.93
C VAL A 76 -2.77 2.67 -3.20
N ASP A 77 -2.72 3.40 -2.09
CA ASP A 77 -3.93 3.86 -1.40
C ASP A 77 -4.27 5.28 -1.89
N ALA A 78 -5.15 5.36 -2.88
CA ALA A 78 -5.47 6.62 -3.55
C ALA A 78 -6.32 7.58 -2.70
N HIS A 79 -6.87 7.14 -1.56
CA HIS A 79 -7.76 7.98 -0.76
C HIS A 79 -7.66 7.67 0.72
N THR A 80 -7.03 8.57 1.48
CA THR A 80 -6.91 8.46 2.94
C THR A 80 -7.18 9.78 3.63
N HIS A 81 -7.57 9.69 4.90
CA HIS A 81 -7.56 10.80 5.84
C HIS A 81 -6.58 10.47 6.97
N LEU A 82 -5.32 10.19 6.62
CA LEU A 82 -4.31 9.63 7.52
C LEU A 82 -4.00 10.51 8.74
N VAL A 83 -4.03 11.84 8.59
CA VAL A 83 -3.63 12.78 9.65
C VAL A 83 -4.87 13.35 10.34
N PHE A 84 -5.09 12.98 11.59
CA PHE A 84 -6.16 13.51 12.44
C PHE A 84 -5.85 13.32 13.93
N GLY A 85 -6.45 14.15 14.78
CA GLY A 85 -6.32 14.08 16.23
C GLY A 85 -7.35 13.16 16.89
N GLY A 86 -6.90 12.42 17.90
CA GLY A 86 -7.73 11.54 18.73
C GLY A 86 -8.37 10.38 17.97
N ASN A 87 -9.57 9.97 18.38
CA ASN A 87 -10.36 8.92 17.72
C ASN A 87 -11.87 9.20 17.88
N ARG A 88 -12.70 8.33 17.30
CA ARG A 88 -14.17 8.39 17.35
C ARG A 88 -14.80 7.17 18.03
N LEU A 89 -14.13 6.61 19.06
CA LEU A 89 -14.66 5.48 19.80
C LEU A 89 -15.98 5.83 20.51
N ASP A 90 -16.09 7.02 21.10
CA ASP A 90 -17.33 7.47 21.74
C ASP A 90 -18.50 7.51 20.76
N ASP A 91 -18.28 8.04 19.55
CA ASP A 91 -19.29 8.05 18.48
C ASP A 91 -19.67 6.62 18.08
N PHE A 92 -18.69 5.72 17.99
CA PHE A 92 -18.94 4.31 17.68
C PHE A 92 -19.81 3.64 18.76
N GLU A 93 -19.51 3.84 20.04
CA GLU A 93 -20.31 3.30 21.15
C GLU A 93 -21.75 3.82 21.14
N ARG A 94 -21.93 5.14 20.93
CA ARG A 94 -23.26 5.76 20.86
C ARG A 94 -24.09 5.22 19.71
N ARG A 95 -23.48 5.03 18.53
CA ARG A 95 -24.15 4.35 17.41
C ARG A 95 -24.53 2.91 17.75
N ALA A 96 -23.66 2.17 18.43
CA ALA A 96 -23.94 0.80 18.84
C ALA A 96 -25.13 0.70 19.83
N ARG A 97 -25.38 1.76 20.61
CA ARG A 97 -26.57 1.88 21.49
C ARG A 97 -27.82 2.40 20.78
N GLY A 98 -27.77 2.65 19.48
CA GLY A 98 -28.91 3.04 18.66
C GLY A 98 -29.09 4.55 18.43
N GLU A 99 -28.14 5.39 18.85
CA GLU A 99 -28.22 6.82 18.56
C GLU A 99 -28.01 7.12 17.06
N THR A 100 -28.80 8.04 16.52
CA THR A 100 -28.67 8.49 15.13
C THR A 100 -27.45 9.38 14.95
N TYR A 101 -26.98 9.48 13.70
CA TYR A 101 -25.90 10.39 13.34
C TYR A 101 -26.18 11.84 13.76
N GLU A 102 -27.43 12.30 13.61
CA GLU A 102 -27.84 13.65 13.99
C GLU A 102 -27.81 13.88 15.50
N GLN A 103 -28.22 12.90 16.31
CA GLN A 103 -28.15 12.98 17.77
C GLN A 103 -26.70 13.08 18.26
N ILE A 104 -25.80 12.30 17.64
CA ILE A 104 -24.36 12.33 17.94
C ILE A 104 -23.75 13.67 17.54
N ALA A 105 -24.06 14.16 16.34
CA ALA A 105 -23.57 15.45 15.85
C ALA A 105 -24.07 16.63 16.71
N LYS A 106 -25.35 16.64 17.11
CA LYS A 106 -25.93 17.66 18.01
C LYS A 106 -25.24 17.70 19.39
N ALA A 107 -24.71 16.57 19.83
CA ALA A 107 -23.97 16.44 21.09
C ALA A 107 -22.45 16.68 20.93
N GLY A 108 -22.00 17.25 19.81
CA GLY A 108 -20.59 17.57 19.57
C GLY A 108 -19.71 16.41 19.10
N GLY A 109 -20.32 15.25 18.80
CA GLY A 109 -19.66 14.15 18.09
C GLY A 109 -19.50 14.44 16.61
N GLY A 110 -19.38 13.41 15.79
CA GLY A 110 -19.32 13.59 14.34
C GLY A 110 -17.94 14.06 13.87
N ILE A 111 -17.93 14.63 12.66
CA ILE A 111 -16.72 15.22 12.08
C ILE A 111 -16.18 16.39 12.91
N TRP A 112 -17.06 17.16 13.56
CA TRP A 112 -16.67 18.30 14.40
C TRP A 112 -15.85 17.88 15.62
N SER A 113 -16.10 16.70 16.18
CA SER A 113 -15.25 16.10 17.22
C SER A 113 -13.82 15.91 16.71
N THR A 114 -13.65 15.32 15.52
CA THR A 114 -12.33 15.17 14.90
C THR A 114 -11.69 16.51 14.58
N VAL A 115 -12.44 17.48 14.04
CA VAL A 115 -11.92 18.83 13.77
C VAL A 115 -11.40 19.49 15.06
N GLY A 116 -12.15 19.41 16.16
CA GLY A 116 -11.73 19.94 17.46
C GLY A 116 -10.47 19.26 17.99
N LYS A 117 -10.44 17.91 17.97
CA LYS A 117 -9.28 17.12 18.43
C LYS A 117 -8.04 17.36 17.57
N THR A 118 -8.18 17.48 16.24
CA THR A 118 -7.07 17.80 15.34
C THR A 118 -6.53 19.21 15.59
N ARG A 119 -7.40 20.21 15.82
CA ARG A 119 -6.95 21.60 16.11
C ARG A 119 -6.27 21.74 17.47
N ALA A 120 -6.66 20.92 18.44
CA ALA A 120 -6.07 20.93 19.77
C ALA A 120 -4.73 20.18 19.84
N ALA A 121 -4.48 19.26 18.90
CA ALA A 121 -3.23 18.53 18.83
C ALA A 121 -2.09 19.39 18.27
N SER A 122 -0.90 19.21 18.83
CA SER A 122 0.34 19.75 18.29
C SER A 122 0.77 19.03 17.01
N GLU A 123 1.66 19.65 16.25
CA GLU A 123 2.25 19.04 15.04
C GLU A 123 2.97 17.72 15.36
N ASP A 124 3.71 17.67 16.48
CA ASP A 124 4.43 16.47 16.91
C ASP A 124 3.48 15.30 17.26
N GLU A 125 2.36 15.58 17.92
CA GLU A 125 1.33 14.57 18.22
C GLU A 125 0.69 14.02 16.96
N LEU A 126 0.38 14.90 16.00
CA LEU A 126 -0.17 14.51 14.70
C LEU A 126 0.84 13.69 13.89
N LEU A 127 2.12 14.10 13.89
CA LEU A 127 3.20 13.38 13.21
C LEU A 127 3.44 11.99 13.83
N ALA A 128 3.46 11.89 15.16
CA ALA A 128 3.63 10.62 15.85
C ALA A 128 2.49 9.64 15.51
N THR A 129 1.25 10.14 15.49
CA THR A 129 0.07 9.37 15.13
C THR A 129 0.09 8.94 13.66
N ALA A 130 0.43 9.87 12.75
CA ALA A 130 0.55 9.58 11.33
C ALA A 130 1.63 8.52 11.06
N LYS A 131 2.80 8.60 11.69
CA LYS A 131 3.88 7.61 11.56
C LYS A 131 3.43 6.21 11.98
N LYS A 132 2.66 6.11 13.08
CA LYS A 132 2.08 4.84 13.52
C LYS A 132 1.18 4.24 12.44
N TYR A 133 0.29 5.05 11.85
CA TYR A 133 -0.62 4.59 10.80
C TYR A 133 0.13 4.24 9.51
N VAL A 134 1.08 5.05 9.05
CA VAL A 134 1.96 4.71 7.91
C VAL A 134 2.66 3.37 8.12
N GLY A 135 3.11 3.09 9.35
CA GLY A 135 3.69 1.80 9.69
C GLY A 135 2.74 0.62 9.43
N TRP A 136 1.44 0.79 9.63
CA TRP A 136 0.44 -0.21 9.25
C TRP A 136 0.31 -0.34 7.73
N PHE A 137 0.23 0.78 7.01
CA PHE A 137 0.09 0.82 5.56
C PHE A 137 1.25 0.09 4.88
N LEU A 138 2.49 0.41 5.28
CA LEU A 138 3.71 -0.25 4.81
C LEU A 138 3.71 -1.75 5.15
N LYS A 139 3.32 -2.12 6.38
CA LYS A 139 3.25 -3.52 6.81
C LYS A 139 2.29 -4.36 5.95
N TYR A 140 1.23 -3.75 5.44
CA TYR A 140 0.23 -4.41 4.59
C TYR A 140 0.44 -4.18 3.09
N GLY A 141 1.59 -3.61 2.70
CA GLY A 141 2.04 -3.56 1.31
C GLY A 141 1.72 -2.28 0.55
N THR A 142 1.14 -1.26 1.18
CA THR A 142 0.97 0.07 0.55
C THR A 142 2.32 0.77 0.49
N THR A 143 2.73 1.17 -0.71
CA THR A 143 3.99 1.87 -0.96
C THR A 143 3.80 3.29 -1.50
N THR A 144 2.56 3.65 -1.84
CA THR A 144 2.16 4.98 -2.32
C THR A 144 0.82 5.39 -1.73
#